data_AF-A0AAV8C919-F1
#
_entry.id   AF-A0AAV8C919-F1
#
_cell.length_a   1.000
_cell.length_b   1.000
_cell.length_c   1.000
_cell.angle_alpha   90.00
_cell.angle_beta   90.00
_cell.angle_gamma   90.00
#
_symmetry.space_group_name_H-M   'P 1'
#
loop_
_entity.id
_entity.type
_entity.pdbx_description
1 polymer ?
#
loop_
_entity_poly.entity_id
_entity_poly.type
_entity_poly.pdbx_seq_one_letter_code
_entity_poly.pdbx_strand_id
1 'polypeptide(L)'
;MQIDPELSRTVLVSTKLDTKILQFTRASDVEVFLKPPASVLDGCLLGNSPFFTSVPSGRVGSGHEAIFRSNEEFKKAVSLREVEDVALLEEKLGRSLSKDERSRIGVSSLRLFLEELLQKRYIESVPLIVSLLDKEHRSVTRKLREISQEISSLDEVKLKERAHAFHESFLTKLSLLLKGTVVVPPDKFGETMQDERINGGSFTGSDSFQLPNKMMPNAGMRLYGGAQYHRAMAKFRLVVGGMKCPPITREEIVNACGVEDIHDGTNYSRSACVIGVSKARETFEPFLHQLGFRLLHILKRLLPISVYLLQKDGEHLSGHDVFLKRIETAFTNFAESTEHACRAKCMEDLESTTRYVTWSLHNKNRAGLRHFLDSFAGTDNSTPTTIIGNIQATKLPDSKSGNSIVVDSSCSGQSQTITEMRLVDLLDNTLWNRKLAPSSERLVCALKHQIFHGIKEHFLVSTELKFNCFLLMPVVDKLPALLREELDSVFGDDLDSIFNITQLKHSLGLRKRDLEIELKQVQRLKEKFREINEALNF
;
A
#
# COMPACT_ATOMS: atom_id res chain seq x y z
N MET A 1 18.69 32.96 29.70
CA MET A 1 18.26 33.72 30.89
C MET A 1 17.48 34.92 30.39
N GLN A 2 16.17 34.96 30.62
CA GLN A 2 15.31 36.05 30.15
C GLN A 2 15.56 37.24 31.08
N ILE A 3 15.89 38.42 30.53
CA ILE A 3 16.06 39.65 31.33
C ILE A 3 14.69 39.98 31.94
N ASP A 4 14.66 40.51 33.17
CA ASP A 4 13.45 40.94 33.88
C ASP A 4 13.20 42.44 33.66
N PRO A 5 12.46 42.85 32.60
CA PRO A 5 12.27 44.27 32.30
C PRO A 5 11.42 44.99 33.35
N GLU A 6 10.55 44.28 34.07
CA GLU A 6 9.60 44.83 35.03
C GLU A 6 10.12 44.80 36.47
N LEU A 7 11.32 44.25 36.70
CA LEU A 7 11.94 44.07 38.03
C LEU A 7 11.07 43.29 39.04
N SER A 8 10.02 42.61 38.58
CA SER A 8 9.02 41.92 39.39
C SER A 8 9.55 40.65 40.07
N ARG A 9 10.68 40.13 39.59
CA ARG A 9 11.43 39.00 40.20
C ARG A 9 12.84 39.42 40.62
N THR A 10 13.13 40.72 40.66
CA THR A 10 14.47 41.26 40.93
C THR A 10 14.54 41.95 42.28
N VAL A 11 15.51 41.59 43.12
CA VAL A 11 15.81 42.27 44.38
C VAL A 11 16.99 43.22 44.14
N LEU A 12 16.79 44.51 44.43
CA LEU A 12 17.86 45.51 44.28
C LEU A 12 18.67 45.62 45.58
N VAL A 13 19.98 45.46 45.47
CA VAL A 13 20.91 45.56 46.60
C VAL A 13 22.00 46.59 46.29
N SER A 14 21.99 47.69 47.04
CA SER A 14 23.07 48.68 47.03
C SER A 14 24.16 48.22 47.99
N THR A 15 25.36 48.02 47.46
CA THR A 15 26.54 47.64 48.25
C THR A 15 27.39 48.86 48.60
N LYS A 16 28.35 48.69 49.52
CA LYS A 16 29.28 49.73 49.99
C LYS A 16 28.58 50.91 50.66
N LEU A 17 27.53 50.62 51.41
CA LEU A 17 26.78 51.64 52.16
C LEU A 17 27.72 52.43 53.11
N ASP A 18 28.66 51.74 53.76
CA ASP A 18 29.74 52.29 54.59
C ASP A 18 30.45 53.49 53.95
N THR A 19 30.87 53.36 52.69
CA THR A 19 31.55 54.45 51.96
C THR A 19 30.61 55.57 51.57
N LYS A 20 29.33 55.25 51.38
CA LYS A 20 28.33 56.21 50.93
C LYS A 20 27.79 57.07 52.07
N ILE A 21 27.67 56.50 53.28
CA ILE A 21 27.27 57.22 54.49
C ILE A 21 28.20 58.42 54.75
N LEU A 22 29.50 58.24 54.53
CA LEU A 22 30.51 59.30 54.73
C LEU A 22 30.34 60.49 53.76
N GLN A 23 29.66 60.30 52.64
CA GLN A 23 29.46 61.34 51.63
C GLN A 23 28.21 62.19 51.89
N PHE A 24 27.34 61.79 52.83
CA PHE A 24 26.15 62.55 53.17
C PHE A 24 26.51 63.76 54.04
N THR A 25 26.08 64.94 53.58
CA THR A 25 26.31 66.20 54.29
C THR A 25 25.06 66.71 55.00
N ARG A 26 23.87 66.35 54.49
CA ARG A 26 22.57 66.75 55.05
C ARG A 26 21.70 65.52 55.33
N ALA A 27 20.83 65.63 56.34
CA ALA A 27 19.83 64.60 56.64
C ALA A 27 18.90 64.31 55.45
N SER A 28 18.57 65.34 54.66
CA SER A 28 17.77 65.20 53.43
C SER A 28 18.40 64.26 52.40
N ASP A 29 19.73 64.21 52.34
CA ASP A 29 20.46 63.36 51.38
C ASP A 29 20.27 61.88 51.76
N VAL A 30 20.27 61.59 53.06
CA VAL A 30 20.04 60.25 53.62
C VAL A 30 18.60 59.81 53.39
N GLU A 31 17.62 60.70 53.60
CA GLU A 31 16.20 60.39 53.42
C GLU A 31 15.85 60.07 51.96
N VAL A 32 16.37 60.86 51.01
CA VAL A 32 16.19 60.60 49.57
C VAL A 32 16.89 59.31 49.14
N PHE A 33 18.03 58.98 49.75
CA PHE A 33 18.77 57.75 49.43
C PHE A 33 18.07 56.49 49.94
N LEU A 34 17.56 56.50 51.17
CA LEU A 34 16.85 55.36 51.77
C LEU A 34 15.43 55.18 51.20
N LYS A 35 14.78 56.27 50.79
CA LYS A 35 13.44 56.27 50.17
C LYS A 35 13.48 57.03 48.84
N PRO A 36 14.01 56.41 47.78
CA PRO A 36 13.99 57.04 46.46
C PRO A 36 12.55 57.31 45.99
N PRO A 37 12.28 58.40 45.25
CA PRO A 37 10.95 58.71 44.76
C PRO A 37 10.39 57.58 43.87
N ALA A 38 9.09 57.31 43.98
CA ALA A 38 8.39 56.26 43.22
C ALA A 38 8.47 56.42 41.69
N SER A 39 8.85 57.60 41.18
CA SER A 39 9.10 57.82 39.74
C SER A 39 10.42 57.24 39.24
N VAL A 40 11.34 56.87 40.15
CA VAL A 40 12.67 56.31 39.82
C VAL A 40 12.67 54.78 39.90
N LEU A 41 11.81 54.23 40.75
CA LEU A 41 11.57 52.79 40.85
C LEU A 41 10.16 52.51 40.33
N ASP A 42 10.04 52.08 39.07
CA ASP A 42 8.78 51.53 38.55
C ASP A 42 8.28 50.50 39.57
N GLY A 43 7.11 50.76 40.17
CA GLY A 43 6.62 50.21 41.44
C GLY A 43 6.40 48.69 41.51
N CYS A 44 7.02 47.91 40.64
CA CYS A 44 7.00 46.46 40.55
C CYS A 44 8.19 45.77 41.24
N LEU A 45 9.13 46.48 41.87
CA LEU A 45 10.31 45.86 42.49
C LEU A 45 9.93 44.80 43.55
N LEU A 46 10.54 43.61 43.45
CA LEU A 46 10.34 42.54 44.43
C LEU A 46 10.85 42.98 45.82
N GLY A 47 9.91 43.27 46.72
CA GLY A 47 10.20 43.78 48.06
C GLY A 47 9.96 45.29 48.24
N ASN A 48 9.44 46.00 47.22
CA ASN A 48 9.00 47.41 47.23
C ASN A 48 10.09 48.47 47.47
N SER A 49 11.28 48.10 47.97
CA SER A 49 12.38 49.02 48.26
C SER A 49 13.74 48.29 48.16
N PRO A 50 14.82 49.01 47.84
CA PRO A 50 16.16 48.42 47.81
C PRO A 50 16.68 48.04 49.20
N PHE A 51 17.59 47.08 49.24
CA PHE A 51 18.39 46.74 50.43
C PHE A 51 19.75 47.44 50.37
N PHE A 52 20.23 47.90 51.52
CA PHE A 52 21.52 48.57 51.64
C PHE A 52 22.45 47.75 52.51
N THR A 53 23.61 47.36 51.97
CA THR A 53 24.54 46.46 52.65
C THR A 53 25.96 46.99 52.61
N SER A 54 26.70 46.71 53.68
CA SER A 54 28.14 46.88 53.75
C SER A 54 28.77 45.55 54.10
N VAL A 55 29.85 45.23 53.42
CA VAL A 55 30.59 43.99 53.65
C VAL A 55 32.02 44.39 53.99
N PRO A 56 32.56 43.98 55.15
CA PRO A 56 33.95 44.23 55.51
C PRO A 56 34.89 43.68 54.43
N SER A 57 35.82 44.51 53.98
CA SER A 57 36.83 44.10 53.00
C SER A 57 37.89 43.22 53.64
N GLY A 58 38.04 41.99 53.17
CA GLY A 58 39.10 41.08 53.60
C GLY A 58 38.86 39.62 53.22
N ARG A 59 39.93 38.85 53.08
CA ARG A 59 39.83 37.41 52.79
C ARG A 59 39.71 36.61 54.09
N VAL A 60 38.91 35.56 54.06
CA VAL A 60 38.80 34.58 55.15
C VAL A 60 39.76 33.43 54.89
N GLY A 61 40.57 33.05 55.88
CA GLY A 61 41.49 31.92 55.76
C GLY A 61 42.55 31.86 56.86
N SER A 62 43.43 30.88 56.76
CA SER A 62 44.57 30.68 57.68
C SER A 62 45.89 31.22 57.13
N GLY A 63 45.88 31.78 55.92
CA GLY A 63 47.07 32.35 55.27
C GLY A 63 47.46 33.72 55.83
N HIS A 64 48.69 34.15 55.59
CA HIS A 64 49.23 35.42 56.09
C HIS A 64 48.48 36.68 55.57
N GLU A 65 47.74 36.55 54.45
CA GLU A 65 46.93 37.62 53.86
C GLU A 65 45.45 37.59 54.31
N ALA A 66 45.06 36.64 55.16
CA ALA A 66 43.70 36.55 55.66
C ALA A 66 43.45 37.56 56.78
N ILE A 67 42.50 38.46 56.56
CA ILE A 67 42.08 39.47 57.55
C ILE A 67 41.17 38.82 58.60
N PHE A 68 40.42 37.79 58.21
CA PHE A 68 39.55 37.03 59.10
C PHE A 68 40.04 35.58 59.21
N ARG A 69 40.25 35.09 60.43
CA ARG A 69 40.80 33.75 60.70
C ARG A 69 39.75 32.65 60.53
N SER A 70 38.46 32.99 60.58
CA SER A 70 37.35 32.04 60.42
C SER A 70 36.10 32.67 59.82
N ASN A 71 35.21 31.82 59.27
CA ASN A 71 33.89 32.25 58.77
C ASN A 71 33.04 32.89 59.88
N GLU A 72 33.15 32.42 61.13
CA GLU A 72 32.41 32.99 62.26
C GLU A 72 32.92 34.37 62.65
N GLU A 73 34.23 34.60 62.58
CA GLU A 73 34.82 35.92 62.79
C GLU A 73 34.37 36.91 61.71
N PHE A 74 34.30 36.47 60.45
CA PHE A 74 33.77 37.28 59.35
C PHE A 74 32.28 37.63 59.54
N LYS A 75 31.44 36.67 59.93
CA LYS A 75 30.02 36.93 60.24
C LYS A 75 29.86 37.95 61.37
N LYS A 76 30.67 37.84 62.43
CA LYS A 76 30.69 38.82 63.52
C LYS A 76 31.10 40.20 63.02
N ALA A 77 32.12 40.28 62.16
CA ALA A 77 32.55 41.55 61.56
C ALA A 77 31.45 42.17 60.69
N VAL A 78 30.72 41.38 59.92
CA VAL A 78 29.54 41.84 59.15
C VAL A 78 28.47 42.39 60.11
N SER A 79 28.12 41.65 61.17
CA SER A 79 27.11 42.14 62.13
C SER A 79 27.55 43.41 62.87
N LEU A 80 28.83 43.54 63.20
CA LEU A 80 29.37 44.75 63.83
C LEU A 80 29.29 45.94 62.86
N ARG A 81 29.66 45.72 61.59
CA ARG A 81 29.59 46.75 60.56
C ARG A 81 28.16 47.22 60.31
N GLU A 82 27.18 46.32 60.32
CA GLU A 82 25.77 46.68 60.23
C GLU A 82 25.32 47.60 61.37
N VAL A 83 25.77 47.32 62.60
CA VAL A 83 25.48 48.16 63.76
C VAL A 83 26.14 49.53 63.64
N GLU A 84 27.39 49.59 63.17
CA GLU A 84 28.10 50.85 62.89
C GLU A 84 27.40 51.68 61.82
N ASP A 85 26.98 51.06 60.71
CA ASP A 85 26.30 51.76 59.62
C ASP A 85 24.95 52.33 60.08
N VAL A 86 24.20 51.58 60.89
CA VAL A 86 22.96 52.06 61.52
C VAL A 86 23.24 53.27 62.42
N ALA A 87 24.27 53.21 63.27
CA ALA A 87 24.62 54.31 64.17
C ALA A 87 25.04 55.57 63.39
N LEU A 88 25.86 55.41 62.34
CA LEU A 88 26.29 56.52 61.49
C LEU A 88 25.13 57.13 60.69
N LEU A 89 24.18 56.32 60.23
CA LEU A 89 22.97 56.81 59.57
C LEU A 89 22.09 57.61 60.53
N GLU A 90 21.87 57.11 61.75
CA GLU A 90 21.09 57.82 62.79
C GLU A 90 21.75 59.14 63.21
N GLU A 91 23.09 59.18 63.30
CA GLU A 91 23.86 60.40 63.55
C GLU A 91 23.65 61.44 62.44
N LYS A 92 23.73 61.03 61.17
CA LYS A 92 23.55 61.92 60.01
C LYS A 92 22.10 62.39 59.82
N LEU A 93 21.13 61.56 60.19
CA LEU A 93 19.70 61.88 60.14
C LEU A 93 19.26 62.77 61.32
N GLY A 94 19.97 62.74 62.45
CA GLY A 94 19.56 63.43 63.68
C GLY A 94 18.30 62.84 64.33
N ARG A 95 17.90 61.63 63.92
CA ARG A 95 16.77 60.85 64.45
C ARG A 95 17.07 59.35 64.36
N SER A 96 16.36 58.55 65.14
CA SER A 96 16.38 57.10 64.98
C SER A 96 15.75 56.66 63.65
N LEU A 97 16.24 55.54 63.11
CA LEU A 97 15.68 54.94 61.90
C LEU A 97 14.31 54.35 62.19
N SER A 98 13.37 54.47 61.24
CA SER A 98 12.08 53.80 61.36
C SER A 98 12.25 52.28 61.27
N LYS A 99 11.26 51.52 61.75
CA LYS A 99 11.26 50.05 61.65
C LYS A 99 11.40 49.57 60.19
N ASP A 100 10.78 50.29 59.25
CA ASP A 100 10.84 49.98 57.82
C ASP A 100 12.19 50.34 57.19
N GLU A 101 12.84 51.42 57.63
CA GLU A 101 14.18 51.78 57.17
C GLU A 101 15.21 50.77 57.69
N ARG A 102 15.09 50.38 58.96
CA ARG A 102 15.98 49.42 59.62
C ARG A 102 15.88 48.01 59.03
N SER A 103 14.69 47.58 58.59
CA SER A 103 14.50 46.27 57.96
C SER A 103 15.09 46.15 56.55
N ARG A 104 15.61 47.25 55.99
CA ARG A 104 16.27 47.28 54.67
C ARG A 104 17.78 47.51 54.74
N ILE A 105 18.32 47.66 55.94
CA ILE A 105 19.75 47.89 56.17
C ILE A 105 20.37 46.60 56.71
N GLY A 106 21.51 46.22 56.13
CA GLY A 106 22.31 45.09 56.53
C GLY A 106 22.06 43.80 55.74
N VAL A 107 23.10 42.97 55.70
CA VAL A 107 23.10 41.62 55.14
C VAL A 107 22.16 40.71 55.95
N SER A 108 22.08 40.89 57.27
CA SER A 108 21.16 40.13 58.13
C SER A 108 19.69 40.31 57.71
N SER A 109 19.27 41.55 57.47
CA SER A 109 17.90 41.87 57.06
C SER A 109 17.60 41.39 55.64
N LEU A 110 18.56 41.52 54.71
CA LEU A 110 18.46 40.95 53.36
C LEU A 110 18.33 39.43 53.39
N ARG A 111 19.12 38.76 54.25
CA ARG A 111 19.07 37.31 54.42
C ARG A 111 17.69 36.85 54.90
N LEU A 112 17.16 37.48 55.96
CA LEU A 112 15.83 37.16 56.49
C LEU A 112 14.76 37.31 55.41
N PHE A 113 14.78 38.41 54.66
CA PHE A 113 13.84 38.63 53.57
C PHE A 113 13.92 37.55 52.48
N LEU A 114 15.13 37.16 52.07
CA LEU A 114 15.32 36.11 51.06
C LEU A 114 14.92 34.73 51.57
N GLU A 115 15.18 34.42 52.84
CA GLU A 115 14.76 33.17 53.49
C GLU A 115 13.23 33.07 53.55
N GLU A 116 12.54 34.13 54.01
CA GLU A 116 11.07 34.19 54.05
C GLU A 116 10.45 34.10 52.66
N LEU A 117 11.03 34.81 51.68
CA LEU A 117 10.55 34.79 50.30
C LEU A 117 10.71 33.40 49.69
N LEU A 118 11.87 32.75 49.90
CA LEU A 118 12.13 31.39 49.45
C LEU A 118 11.13 30.41 50.08
N GLN A 119 10.92 30.50 51.40
CA GLN A 119 9.99 29.63 52.11
C GLN A 119 8.57 29.79 51.59
N LYS A 120 8.09 31.03 51.42
CA LYS A 120 6.75 31.32 50.89
C LYS A 120 6.56 30.74 49.49
N ARG A 121 7.53 31.00 48.58
CA ARG A 121 7.48 30.47 47.21
C ARG A 121 7.54 28.94 47.18
N TYR A 122 8.33 28.35 48.07
CA TYR A 122 8.41 26.91 48.21
C TYR A 122 7.06 26.34 48.61
N ILE A 123 6.43 26.83 49.68
CA ILE A 123 5.11 26.38 50.17
C ILE A 123 4.02 26.56 49.10
N GLU A 124 4.00 27.70 48.39
CA GLU A 124 3.07 27.95 47.28
C GLU A 124 3.24 26.94 46.13
N SER A 125 4.48 26.50 45.87
CA SER A 125 4.81 25.62 44.74
C SER A 125 4.65 24.12 45.03
N VAL A 126 4.78 23.70 46.29
CA VAL A 126 4.75 22.27 46.69
C VAL A 126 3.48 21.55 46.23
N PRO A 127 2.25 22.07 46.43
CA PRO A 127 1.03 21.39 45.97
C PRO A 127 1.02 21.14 44.46
N LEU A 128 1.54 22.10 43.68
CA LEU A 128 1.64 21.98 42.23
C LEU A 128 2.62 20.87 41.85
N ILE A 129 3.80 20.85 42.48
CA ILE A 129 4.85 19.84 42.23
C ILE A 129 4.36 18.43 42.62
N VAL A 130 3.72 18.27 43.78
CA VAL A 130 3.17 16.98 44.22
C VAL A 130 2.11 16.48 43.23
N SER A 131 1.23 17.37 42.75
CA SER A 131 0.21 16.99 41.75
C SER A 131 0.83 16.56 40.41
N LEU A 132 1.94 17.17 40.01
CA LEU A 132 2.69 16.80 38.81
C LEU A 132 3.38 15.44 38.99
N LEU A 133 4.03 15.23 40.12
CA LEU A 133 4.64 13.94 40.47
C LEU A 133 3.61 12.80 40.50
N ASP A 134 2.39 13.07 40.99
CA ASP A 134 1.29 12.09 40.97
C ASP A 134 0.82 11.75 39.55
N LYS A 135 0.74 12.74 38.67
CA LYS A 135 0.41 12.52 37.25
C LYS A 135 1.49 11.69 36.56
N GLU A 136 2.76 12.03 36.77
CA GLU A 136 3.89 11.27 36.22
C GLU A 136 3.93 9.85 36.77
N HIS A 137 3.73 9.65 38.08
CA HIS A 137 3.66 8.34 38.68
C HIS A 137 2.57 7.46 38.05
N ARG A 138 1.37 7.99 37.87
CA ARG A 138 0.27 7.28 37.20
C ARG A 138 0.60 6.98 35.73
N SER A 139 1.21 7.92 35.03
CA SER A 139 1.62 7.79 33.62
C SER A 139 2.65 6.66 33.43
N VAL A 140 3.73 6.67 34.23
CA VAL A 140 4.78 5.65 34.21
C VAL A 140 4.22 4.29 34.62
N THR A 141 3.37 4.23 35.64
CA THR A 141 2.71 2.98 36.06
C THR A 141 1.83 2.38 34.96
N ARG A 142 1.07 3.21 34.24
CA ARG A 142 0.27 2.76 33.09
C ARG A 142 1.15 2.20 31.97
N LYS A 143 2.19 2.94 31.56
CA LYS A 143 3.14 2.50 30.53
C LYS A 143 3.83 1.18 30.90
N LEU A 144 4.21 1.03 32.17
CA LEU A 144 4.83 -0.19 32.68
C LEU A 144 3.86 -1.39 32.63
N ARG A 145 2.57 -1.16 32.93
CA ARG A 145 1.53 -2.18 32.78
C ARG A 145 1.33 -2.58 31.33
N GLU A 146 1.28 -1.62 30.41
CA GLU A 146 1.16 -1.86 28.96
C GLU A 146 2.32 -2.72 28.44
N ILE A 147 3.56 -2.34 28.76
CA ILE A 147 4.75 -3.12 28.35
C ILE A 147 4.77 -4.51 29.01
N SER A 148 4.32 -4.63 30.26
CA SER A 148 4.23 -5.94 30.92
C SER A 148 3.17 -6.84 30.26
N GLN A 149 2.04 -6.26 29.84
CA GLN A 149 1.03 -6.96 29.06
C GLN A 149 1.56 -7.36 27.68
N GLU A 150 2.28 -6.47 27.00
CA GLU A 150 2.91 -6.75 25.70
C GLU A 150 3.89 -7.92 25.81
N ILE A 151 4.80 -7.91 26.79
CA ILE A 151 5.72 -9.02 27.06
C ILE A 151 4.96 -10.32 27.36
N SER A 152 3.87 -10.27 28.12
CA SER A 152 3.03 -11.45 28.40
C SER A 152 2.26 -11.96 27.18
N SER A 153 2.16 -11.13 26.13
CA SER A 153 1.51 -11.48 24.87
C SER A 153 2.47 -12.05 23.84
N LEU A 154 3.79 -11.95 24.08
CA LEU A 154 4.85 -12.61 23.32
C LEU A 154 5.06 -14.08 23.73
N ASP A 155 4.07 -14.67 24.40
CA ASP A 155 4.05 -16.10 24.70
C ASP A 155 3.79 -16.89 23.41
N GLU A 156 4.50 -18.00 23.23
CA GLU A 156 4.49 -18.78 21.99
C GLU A 156 3.07 -19.22 21.60
N VAL A 157 2.28 -19.64 22.59
CA VAL A 157 0.89 -20.09 22.38
C VAL A 157 0.01 -18.93 21.87
N LYS A 158 0.10 -17.76 22.51
CA LYS A 158 -0.68 -16.57 22.12
C LYS A 158 -0.26 -16.03 20.76
N LEU A 159 1.02 -16.17 20.41
CA LEU A 159 1.55 -15.73 19.13
C LEU A 159 1.05 -16.63 18.00
N LYS A 160 1.02 -17.94 18.21
CA LYS A 160 0.39 -18.90 17.31
C LYS A 160 -1.09 -18.60 17.12
N GLU A 161 -1.84 -18.39 18.21
CA GLU A 161 -3.27 -18.01 18.15
C GLU A 161 -3.51 -16.72 17.35
N ARG A 162 -2.70 -15.68 17.58
CA ARG A 162 -2.78 -14.41 16.83
C ARG A 162 -2.47 -14.59 15.35
N ALA A 163 -1.46 -15.38 15.02
CA ALA A 163 -1.07 -15.66 13.65
C ALA A 163 -2.14 -16.51 12.92
N HIS A 164 -2.75 -17.48 13.58
CA HIS A 164 -3.92 -18.21 13.05
C HIS A 164 -5.12 -17.27 12.82
N ALA A 165 -5.44 -16.41 13.79
CA ALA A 165 -6.53 -15.44 13.64
C ALA A 165 -6.30 -14.47 12.48
N PHE A 166 -5.06 -13.97 12.34
CA PHE A 166 -4.65 -13.15 11.19
C PHE A 166 -4.82 -13.90 9.87
N HIS A 167 -4.37 -15.15 9.81
CA HIS A 167 -4.47 -15.99 8.62
C HIS A 167 -5.92 -16.23 8.18
N GLU A 168 -6.79 -16.64 9.10
CA GLU A 168 -8.22 -16.87 8.79
C GLU A 168 -8.91 -15.58 8.33
N SER A 169 -8.57 -14.45 8.96
CA SER A 169 -9.07 -13.14 8.56
C SER A 169 -8.57 -12.73 7.18
N PHE A 170 -7.28 -12.96 6.89
CA PHE A 170 -6.67 -12.72 5.59
C PHE A 170 -7.37 -13.51 4.47
N LEU A 171 -7.60 -14.80 4.68
CA LEU A 171 -8.31 -15.66 3.73
C LEU A 171 -9.75 -15.19 3.50
N THR A 172 -10.43 -14.78 4.57
CA THR A 172 -11.79 -14.23 4.49
C THR A 172 -11.80 -12.96 3.64
N LYS A 173 -10.85 -12.05 3.84
CA LYS A 173 -10.73 -10.83 3.01
C LYS A 173 -10.40 -11.16 1.55
N LEU A 174 -9.53 -12.14 1.31
CA LEU A 174 -9.16 -12.56 -0.04
C LEU A 174 -10.37 -13.14 -0.81
N SER A 175 -11.13 -14.03 -0.18
CA SER A 175 -12.37 -14.57 -0.76
C SER A 175 -13.38 -13.46 -1.07
N LEU A 176 -13.49 -12.50 -0.14
CA LEU A 176 -14.37 -11.36 -0.27
C LEU A 176 -13.95 -10.43 -1.44
N LEU A 177 -12.66 -10.21 -1.68
CA LEU A 177 -12.14 -9.46 -2.84
C LEU A 177 -12.37 -10.17 -4.18
N LEU A 178 -12.33 -11.51 -4.19
CA LEU A 178 -12.63 -12.30 -5.39
C LEU A 178 -14.12 -12.29 -5.73
N LYS A 179 -15.01 -12.35 -4.72
CA LYS A 179 -16.46 -12.23 -4.92
C LYS A 179 -16.89 -10.81 -5.31
N GLY A 180 -16.11 -9.82 -4.89
CA GLY A 180 -16.34 -8.40 -5.16
C GLY A 180 -16.79 -7.64 -3.92
N THR A 181 -16.20 -6.45 -3.71
CA THR A 181 -16.48 -5.59 -2.55
C THR A 181 -16.54 -4.12 -2.93
N VAL A 182 -17.21 -3.34 -2.08
CA VAL A 182 -17.23 -1.86 -2.15
C VAL A 182 -16.41 -1.21 -1.02
N VAL A 183 -15.88 -2.00 -0.08
CA VAL A 183 -15.20 -1.49 1.13
C VAL A 183 -13.85 -0.84 0.81
N VAL A 184 -13.20 -1.26 -0.27
CA VAL A 184 -11.88 -0.76 -0.69
C VAL A 184 -12.05 0.47 -1.60
N PRO A 185 -11.33 1.58 -1.34
CA PRO A 185 -11.41 2.75 -2.18
C PRO A 185 -10.81 2.47 -3.58
N PRO A 186 -11.60 2.61 -4.67
CA PRO A 186 -11.12 2.33 -6.03
C PRO A 186 -10.07 3.33 -6.50
N ASP A 187 -10.00 4.52 -5.90
CA ASP A 187 -9.00 5.54 -6.27
C ASP A 187 -7.56 5.13 -5.90
N LYS A 188 -7.40 4.35 -4.82
CA LYS A 188 -6.09 3.89 -4.34
C LYS A 188 -5.68 2.56 -4.96
N PHE A 189 -6.60 1.63 -5.06
CA PHE A 189 -6.31 0.23 -5.42
C PHE A 189 -6.94 -0.21 -6.73
N GLY A 190 -7.77 0.61 -7.38
CA GLY A 190 -8.38 0.26 -8.65
C GLY A 190 -7.55 0.71 -9.85
N GLU A 191 -7.41 -0.18 -10.83
CA GLU A 191 -6.72 0.09 -12.09
C GLU A 191 -7.72 0.33 -13.22
N THR A 192 -7.41 1.28 -14.09
CA THR A 192 -8.09 1.44 -15.38
C THR A 192 -7.48 0.49 -16.40
N MET A 193 -8.17 0.21 -17.51
CA MET A 193 -7.62 -0.70 -18.53
C MET A 193 -6.27 -0.22 -19.13
N GLN A 194 -5.93 1.06 -19.02
CA GLN A 194 -4.62 1.57 -19.46
C GLN A 194 -3.52 1.16 -18.46
N ASP A 195 -3.75 1.38 -17.17
CA ASP A 195 -2.84 0.97 -16.09
C ASP A 195 -2.57 -0.55 -16.17
N GLU A 196 -3.64 -1.29 -16.44
CA GLU A 196 -3.58 -2.73 -16.67
C GLU A 196 -2.64 -3.14 -17.82
N ARG A 197 -2.69 -2.44 -18.95
CA ARG A 197 -1.84 -2.74 -20.11
C ARG A 197 -0.37 -2.48 -19.79
N ILE A 198 -0.10 -1.46 -18.98
CA ILE A 198 1.26 -1.07 -18.59
C ILE A 198 1.82 -2.07 -17.57
N ASN A 199 1.06 -2.37 -16.52
CA ASN A 199 1.56 -3.12 -15.36
C ASN A 199 1.44 -4.64 -15.52
N GLY A 200 0.41 -5.13 -16.22
CA GLY A 200 0.14 -6.57 -16.39
C GLY A 200 0.09 -7.01 -17.85
N GLY A 201 0.65 -6.22 -18.76
CA GLY A 201 0.79 -6.57 -20.17
C GLY A 201 -0.45 -6.29 -21.02
N SER A 202 -0.22 -6.12 -22.33
CA SER A 202 -1.27 -5.94 -23.33
C SER A 202 -1.44 -7.20 -24.18
N PHE A 203 -2.66 -7.41 -24.67
CA PHE A 203 -2.90 -8.43 -25.68
C PHE A 203 -2.45 -7.89 -27.04
N THR A 204 -1.27 -8.29 -27.50
CA THR A 204 -0.68 -7.87 -28.77
C THR A 204 -0.50 -9.10 -29.66
N GLY A 205 -1.20 -9.14 -30.81
CA GLY A 205 -0.96 -10.14 -31.85
C GLY A 205 0.21 -9.76 -32.77
N SER A 206 0.46 -10.57 -33.80
CA SER A 206 1.48 -10.29 -34.84
C SER A 206 1.20 -9.00 -35.61
N ASP A 207 -0.08 -8.68 -35.78
CA ASP A 207 -0.54 -7.42 -36.35
C ASP A 207 -0.81 -6.45 -35.19
N SER A 208 -0.40 -5.19 -35.35
CA SER A 208 -0.48 -4.11 -34.37
C SER A 208 -1.93 -3.67 -34.05
N PHE A 209 -2.84 -4.62 -33.89
CA PHE A 209 -4.26 -4.42 -33.66
C PHE A 209 -4.50 -4.02 -32.20
N GLN A 210 -4.31 -2.74 -31.88
CA GLN A 210 -4.74 -2.20 -30.62
C GLN A 210 -6.26 -2.02 -30.66
N LEU A 211 -6.98 -2.84 -29.91
CA LEU A 211 -8.42 -2.71 -29.78
C LEU A 211 -8.77 -1.31 -29.21
N PRO A 212 -9.65 -0.52 -29.87
CA PRO A 212 -10.08 0.77 -29.36
C PRO A 212 -10.73 0.62 -27.99
N ASN A 213 -10.30 1.44 -27.01
CA ASN A 213 -10.82 1.41 -25.63
C ASN A 213 -12.35 1.56 -25.54
N LYS A 214 -13.00 2.10 -26.58
CA LYS A 214 -14.44 2.35 -26.67
C LYS A 214 -15.30 1.08 -26.78
N MET A 215 -14.69 -0.07 -27.09
CA MET A 215 -15.40 -1.33 -27.36
C MET A 215 -15.55 -2.23 -26.12
N MET A 216 -14.86 -1.92 -25.03
CA MET A 216 -14.88 -2.71 -23.80
C MET A 216 -15.75 -2.07 -22.71
N PRO A 217 -16.68 -2.82 -22.09
CA PRO A 217 -17.39 -2.35 -20.91
C PRO A 217 -16.41 -2.00 -19.78
N ASN A 218 -16.68 -0.90 -19.06
CA ASN A 218 -15.94 -0.49 -17.86
C ASN A 218 -14.43 -0.25 -18.09
N ALA A 219 -14.04 0.13 -19.31
CA ALA A 219 -12.64 0.40 -19.68
C ALA A 219 -12.00 1.53 -18.86
N GLY A 220 -12.74 2.60 -18.63
CA GLY A 220 -12.30 3.77 -17.85
C GLY A 220 -12.53 3.64 -16.34
N MET A 221 -13.19 2.58 -15.87
CA MET A 221 -13.46 2.38 -14.45
C MET A 221 -12.25 1.78 -13.74
N ARG A 222 -12.03 2.21 -12.50
CA ARG A 222 -11.01 1.66 -11.62
C ARG A 222 -11.53 0.39 -10.93
N LEU A 223 -11.02 -0.77 -11.34
CA LEU A 223 -11.46 -2.08 -10.83
C LEU A 223 -10.30 -2.83 -10.16
N TYR A 224 -10.63 -3.75 -9.26
CA TYR A 224 -9.71 -4.65 -8.57
C TYR A 224 -10.37 -6.02 -8.33
N GLY A 225 -9.57 -7.01 -7.96
CA GLY A 225 -10.03 -8.36 -7.59
C GLY A 225 -10.86 -9.06 -8.67
N GLY A 226 -11.99 -9.65 -8.28
CA GLY A 226 -12.83 -10.43 -9.20
C GLY A 226 -13.37 -9.64 -10.39
N ALA A 227 -13.74 -8.37 -10.18
CA ALA A 227 -14.19 -7.49 -11.26
C ALA A 227 -13.08 -7.25 -12.30
N GLN A 228 -11.84 -7.13 -11.82
CA GLN A 228 -10.66 -6.99 -12.67
C GLN A 228 -10.37 -8.26 -13.46
N TYR A 229 -10.50 -9.42 -12.82
CA TYR A 229 -10.37 -10.74 -13.45
C TYR A 229 -11.36 -10.91 -14.61
N HIS A 230 -12.64 -10.63 -14.38
CA HIS A 230 -13.68 -10.73 -15.42
C HIS A 230 -13.43 -9.78 -16.59
N ARG A 231 -12.94 -8.56 -16.32
CA ARG A 231 -12.58 -7.61 -17.38
C ARG A 231 -11.43 -8.13 -18.25
N ALA A 232 -10.40 -8.73 -17.65
CA ALA A 232 -9.28 -9.33 -18.38
C ALA A 232 -9.75 -10.50 -19.27
N MET A 233 -10.62 -11.37 -18.76
CA MET A 233 -11.21 -12.49 -19.50
C MET A 233 -12.10 -12.02 -20.65
N ALA A 234 -12.95 -11.01 -20.41
CA ALA A 234 -13.78 -10.43 -21.47
C ALA A 234 -12.93 -9.80 -22.59
N LYS A 235 -11.83 -9.14 -22.22
CA LYS A 235 -10.89 -8.56 -23.20
C LYS A 235 -10.22 -9.65 -24.03
N PHE A 236 -9.76 -10.73 -23.40
CA PHE A 236 -9.20 -11.88 -24.09
C PHE A 236 -10.19 -12.47 -25.11
N ARG A 237 -11.44 -12.69 -24.69
CA ARG A 237 -12.50 -13.22 -25.57
C ARG A 237 -12.73 -12.31 -26.77
N LEU A 238 -12.78 -10.99 -26.56
CA LEU A 238 -13.01 -10.04 -27.63
C LEU A 238 -11.82 -9.99 -28.61
N VAL A 239 -10.59 -9.91 -28.10
CA VAL A 239 -9.37 -9.84 -28.93
C VAL A 239 -9.22 -11.12 -29.74
N VAL A 240 -9.20 -12.28 -29.09
CA VAL A 240 -9.02 -13.57 -29.77
C VAL A 240 -10.21 -13.87 -30.67
N GLY A 241 -11.45 -13.58 -30.24
CA GLY A 241 -12.66 -13.77 -31.05
C GLY A 241 -12.67 -12.92 -32.32
N GLY A 242 -12.07 -11.73 -32.29
CA GLY A 242 -11.92 -10.84 -33.45
C GLY A 242 -10.79 -11.24 -34.41
N MET A 243 -9.92 -12.17 -34.04
CA MET A 243 -8.79 -12.57 -34.90
C MET A 243 -9.27 -13.29 -36.15
N LYS A 244 -8.74 -12.83 -37.29
CA LYS A 244 -8.86 -13.48 -38.59
C LYS A 244 -7.68 -14.43 -38.79
N CYS A 245 -7.87 -15.39 -39.68
CA CYS A 245 -6.80 -16.30 -40.03
C CYS A 245 -5.68 -15.52 -40.76
N PRO A 246 -4.39 -15.69 -40.39
CA PRO A 246 -3.28 -15.02 -41.07
C PRO A 246 -3.29 -15.31 -42.58
N PRO A 247 -2.87 -14.37 -43.44
CA PRO A 247 -2.78 -14.62 -44.88
C PRO A 247 -1.79 -15.76 -45.17
N ILE A 248 -2.04 -16.51 -46.24
CA ILE A 248 -1.21 -17.63 -46.69
C ILE A 248 -0.53 -17.24 -48.00
N THR A 249 0.73 -17.63 -48.17
CA THR A 249 1.39 -17.53 -49.48
C THR A 249 1.18 -18.80 -50.30
N ARG A 250 1.21 -18.69 -51.62
CA ARG A 250 1.15 -19.85 -52.51
C ARG A 250 2.24 -20.89 -52.20
N GLU A 251 3.41 -20.42 -51.75
CA GLU A 251 4.53 -21.26 -51.33
C GLU A 251 4.18 -22.14 -50.13
N GLU A 252 3.50 -21.60 -49.11
CA GLU A 252 3.02 -22.37 -47.96
C GLU A 252 2.01 -23.46 -48.38
N ILE A 253 1.15 -23.16 -49.36
CA ILE A 253 0.20 -24.15 -49.91
C ILE A 253 0.94 -25.28 -50.61
N VAL A 254 1.86 -24.94 -51.52
CA VAL A 254 2.63 -25.93 -52.26
C VAL A 254 3.52 -26.77 -51.34
N ASN A 255 4.14 -26.16 -50.32
CA ASN A 255 4.95 -26.88 -49.34
C ASN A 255 4.13 -27.84 -48.46
N ALA A 256 2.86 -27.50 -48.18
CA ALA A 256 1.94 -28.40 -47.48
C ALA A 256 1.36 -29.50 -48.39
N CYS A 257 1.46 -29.34 -49.70
CA CYS A 257 1.07 -30.32 -50.72
C CYS A 257 2.22 -31.32 -50.96
N GLY A 258 2.50 -32.17 -49.96
CA GLY A 258 3.49 -33.25 -50.07
C GLY A 258 2.96 -34.50 -50.78
N VAL A 259 3.82 -35.52 -50.89
CA VAL A 259 3.49 -36.86 -51.43
C VAL A 259 2.90 -37.73 -50.32
N GLU A 260 1.80 -38.44 -50.58
CA GLU A 260 1.22 -39.42 -49.64
C GLU A 260 1.68 -40.85 -49.96
N ASP A 261 1.76 -41.72 -48.94
CA ASP A 261 2.28 -43.09 -49.05
C ASP A 261 1.42 -44.03 -49.93
N ILE A 262 0.18 -43.63 -50.24
CA ILE A 262 -0.83 -44.50 -50.85
C ILE A 262 -1.15 -44.10 -52.29
N HIS A 263 -0.98 -42.82 -52.68
CA HIS A 263 -1.34 -42.32 -54.02
C HIS A 263 -0.48 -41.12 -54.48
N ASP A 264 -0.37 -40.96 -55.81
CA ASP A 264 0.44 -39.94 -56.48
C ASP A 264 -0.22 -38.54 -56.58
N GLY A 265 -1.39 -38.38 -55.96
CA GLY A 265 -2.24 -37.18 -56.00
C GLY A 265 -2.08 -36.28 -54.77
N THR A 266 -2.41 -35.00 -54.93
CA THR A 266 -2.26 -33.97 -53.89
C THR A 266 -3.53 -33.83 -53.04
N ASN A 267 -3.48 -34.25 -51.78
CA ASN A 267 -4.62 -34.12 -50.86
C ASN A 267 -4.77 -32.69 -50.29
N TYR A 268 -5.46 -31.83 -51.04
CA TYR A 268 -5.70 -30.43 -50.65
C TYR A 268 -6.44 -30.26 -49.31
N SER A 269 -7.26 -31.23 -48.92
CA SER A 269 -7.95 -31.20 -47.62
C SER A 269 -6.97 -31.36 -46.46
N ARG A 270 -6.00 -32.28 -46.58
CA ARG A 270 -4.91 -32.46 -45.63
C ARG A 270 -4.01 -31.23 -45.58
N SER A 271 -3.64 -30.67 -46.74
CA SER A 271 -2.82 -29.45 -46.79
C SER A 271 -3.52 -28.27 -46.10
N ALA A 272 -4.83 -28.09 -46.31
CA ALA A 272 -5.61 -27.08 -45.60
C ALA A 272 -5.65 -27.30 -44.07
N CYS A 273 -5.76 -28.56 -43.63
CA CYS A 273 -5.68 -28.90 -42.20
C CYS A 273 -4.30 -28.56 -41.62
N VAL A 274 -3.22 -29.01 -42.25
CA VAL A 274 -1.84 -28.77 -41.76
C VAL A 274 -1.56 -27.27 -41.62
N ILE A 275 -1.89 -26.48 -42.64
CA ILE A 275 -1.67 -25.02 -42.61
C ILE A 275 -2.60 -24.37 -41.57
N GLY A 276 -3.88 -24.73 -41.54
CA GLY A 276 -4.85 -24.14 -40.61
C GLY A 276 -4.48 -24.39 -39.15
N VAL A 277 -3.99 -25.59 -38.86
CA VAL A 277 -3.51 -26.02 -37.55
C VAL A 277 -2.23 -25.28 -37.14
N SER A 278 -1.22 -25.25 -38.01
CA SER A 278 0.04 -24.53 -37.74
C SER A 278 -0.22 -23.05 -37.48
N LYS A 279 -1.00 -22.40 -38.35
CA LYS A 279 -1.36 -20.98 -38.17
C LYS A 279 -2.20 -20.75 -36.91
N ALA A 280 -3.11 -21.66 -36.55
CA ALA A 280 -3.88 -21.54 -35.31
C ALA A 280 -2.97 -21.62 -34.08
N ARG A 281 -2.03 -22.57 -34.04
CA ARG A 281 -1.07 -22.71 -32.95
C ARG A 281 -0.21 -21.44 -32.80
N GLU A 282 0.45 -21.02 -33.87
CA GLU A 282 1.30 -19.82 -33.90
C GLU A 282 0.53 -18.55 -33.47
N THR A 283 -0.75 -18.46 -33.82
CA THR A 283 -1.58 -17.29 -33.48
C THR A 283 -2.03 -17.32 -32.02
N PHE A 284 -2.47 -18.47 -31.48
CA PHE A 284 -3.14 -18.54 -30.19
C PHE A 284 -2.21 -18.76 -29.00
N GLU A 285 -1.08 -19.45 -29.20
CA GLU A 285 -0.05 -19.68 -28.18
C GLU A 285 0.42 -18.40 -27.44
N PRO A 286 0.80 -17.30 -28.11
CA PRO A 286 1.24 -16.08 -27.41
C PRO A 286 0.13 -15.46 -26.54
N PHE A 287 -1.14 -15.61 -26.91
CA PHE A 287 -2.25 -15.07 -26.12
C PHE A 287 -2.47 -15.84 -24.81
N LEU A 288 -2.10 -17.13 -24.73
CA LEU A 288 -2.12 -17.87 -23.46
C LEU A 288 -1.09 -17.32 -22.48
N HIS A 289 0.11 -17.01 -22.96
CA HIS A 289 1.14 -16.36 -22.13
C HIS A 289 0.72 -14.97 -21.67
N GLN A 290 0.16 -14.16 -22.57
CA GLN A 290 -0.33 -12.82 -22.24
C GLN A 290 -1.49 -12.86 -21.23
N LEU A 291 -2.43 -13.81 -21.38
CA LEU A 291 -3.53 -13.99 -20.45
C LEU A 291 -3.04 -14.45 -19.08
N GLY A 292 -2.17 -15.45 -19.06
CA GLY A 292 -1.56 -15.96 -17.82
C GLY A 292 -0.83 -14.87 -17.04
N PHE A 293 0.04 -14.11 -17.71
CA PHE A 293 0.74 -12.97 -17.11
C PHE A 293 -0.22 -11.92 -16.55
N ARG A 294 -1.27 -11.58 -17.31
CA ARG A 294 -2.28 -10.61 -16.89
C ARG A 294 -3.06 -11.06 -15.66
N LEU A 295 -3.49 -12.32 -15.61
CA LEU A 295 -4.24 -12.86 -14.49
C LEU A 295 -3.36 -13.06 -13.24
N LEU A 296 -2.10 -13.47 -13.42
CA LEU A 296 -1.11 -13.53 -12.34
C LEU A 296 -0.88 -12.17 -11.69
N HIS A 297 -0.76 -11.11 -12.51
CA HIS A 297 -0.65 -9.75 -12.01
C HIS A 297 -1.86 -9.35 -11.15
N ILE A 298 -3.08 -9.67 -11.59
CA ILE A 298 -4.30 -9.41 -10.81
C ILE A 298 -4.28 -10.16 -9.47
N LEU A 299 -3.86 -11.44 -9.47
CA LEU A 299 -3.74 -12.25 -8.25
C LEU A 299 -2.72 -11.67 -7.28
N LYS A 300 -1.51 -11.31 -7.74
CA LYS A 300 -0.48 -10.70 -6.88
C LYS A 300 -0.95 -9.40 -6.23
N ARG A 301 -1.78 -8.62 -6.94
CA ARG A 301 -2.36 -7.39 -6.41
C ARG A 301 -3.43 -7.59 -5.34
N LEU A 302 -4.00 -8.79 -5.20
CA LEU A 302 -4.95 -9.09 -4.11
C LEU A 302 -4.28 -9.00 -2.74
N LEU A 303 -3.01 -9.39 -2.63
CA LEU A 303 -2.26 -9.41 -1.37
C LEU A 303 -2.21 -8.02 -0.69
N PRO A 304 -1.68 -6.94 -1.31
CA PRO A 304 -1.63 -5.64 -0.67
C PRO A 304 -3.02 -5.06 -0.35
N ILE A 305 -4.03 -5.40 -1.14
CA ILE A 305 -5.42 -4.96 -0.91
C ILE A 305 -5.99 -5.68 0.33
N SER A 306 -5.75 -6.98 0.47
CA SER A 306 -6.15 -7.75 1.65
C SER A 306 -5.47 -7.24 2.92
N VAL A 307 -4.17 -6.91 2.85
CA VAL A 307 -3.43 -6.33 4.00
C VAL A 307 -4.01 -4.98 4.41
N TYR A 308 -4.37 -4.13 3.45
CA TYR A 308 -5.05 -2.86 3.73
C TYR A 308 -6.40 -3.05 4.43
N LEU A 309 -7.19 -4.05 4.01
CA LEU A 309 -8.46 -4.38 4.67
C LEU A 309 -8.25 -4.85 6.10
N LEU A 310 -7.24 -5.67 6.36
CA LEU A 310 -6.90 -6.12 7.72
C LEU A 310 -6.45 -4.97 8.61
N GLN A 311 -5.67 -4.02 8.08
CA GLN A 311 -5.26 -2.82 8.81
C GLN A 311 -6.46 -1.95 9.20
N LYS A 312 -7.43 -1.80 8.30
CA LYS A 312 -8.65 -1.04 8.56
C LYS A 312 -9.50 -1.66 9.69
N ASP A 313 -9.53 -2.99 9.76
CA ASP A 313 -10.31 -3.72 10.76
C ASP A 313 -9.57 -3.90 12.10
N GLY A 314 -8.33 -3.39 12.21
CA GLY A 314 -7.52 -3.46 13.43
C GLY A 314 -6.84 -4.81 13.66
N GLU A 315 -6.94 -5.74 12.71
CA GLU A 315 -6.37 -7.08 12.75
C GLU A 315 -4.93 -7.10 12.20
N HIS A 316 -4.15 -6.05 12.44
CA HIS A 316 -2.78 -5.94 11.94
C HIS A 316 -1.77 -6.47 12.95
N LEU A 317 -0.90 -7.37 12.51
CA LEU A 317 0.26 -7.83 13.27
C LEU A 317 1.39 -6.80 13.18
N SER A 318 1.31 -5.74 13.99
CA SER A 318 2.36 -4.73 14.09
C SER A 318 3.65 -5.31 14.68
N GLY A 319 4.79 -5.14 14.01
CA GLY A 319 6.10 -5.58 14.51
C GLY A 319 6.54 -6.98 14.06
N HIS A 320 5.77 -7.63 13.19
CA HIS A 320 6.08 -8.98 12.66
C HIS A 320 6.30 -8.97 11.14
N ASP A 321 7.19 -8.11 10.66
CA ASP A 321 7.46 -7.92 9.22
C ASP A 321 8.02 -9.18 8.53
N VAL A 322 8.80 -9.99 9.25
CA VAL A 322 9.37 -11.25 8.73
C VAL A 322 8.26 -12.27 8.46
N PHE A 323 7.30 -12.38 9.38
CA PHE A 323 6.11 -13.22 9.22
C PHE A 323 5.27 -12.77 8.02
N LEU A 324 5.00 -11.46 7.88
CA LEU A 324 4.24 -10.92 6.75
C LEU A 324 4.94 -11.17 5.40
N LYS A 325 6.27 -10.98 5.33
CA LYS A 325 7.07 -11.29 4.13
C LYS A 325 7.03 -12.77 3.78
N ARG A 326 6.99 -13.66 4.78
CA ARG A 326 6.89 -15.10 4.53
C ARG A 326 5.54 -15.47 3.93
N ILE A 327 4.45 -14.93 4.45
CA ILE A 327 3.10 -15.10 3.87
C ILE A 327 3.04 -14.53 2.45
N GLU A 328 3.60 -13.35 2.23
CA GLU A 328 3.69 -12.73 0.90
C GLU A 328 4.43 -13.63 -0.10
N THR A 329 5.54 -14.23 0.33
CA THR A 329 6.34 -15.14 -0.49
C THR A 329 5.57 -16.42 -0.79
N ALA A 330 4.93 -17.03 0.22
CA ALA A 330 4.12 -18.23 0.06
C ALA A 330 2.94 -17.99 -0.91
N PHE A 331 2.23 -16.87 -0.75
CA PHE A 331 1.15 -16.48 -1.65
C PHE A 331 1.63 -16.25 -3.09
N THR A 332 2.76 -15.56 -3.26
CA THR A 332 3.33 -15.27 -4.59
C THR A 332 3.76 -16.56 -5.29
N ASN A 333 4.45 -17.46 -4.59
CA ASN A 333 4.86 -18.76 -5.10
C ASN A 333 3.65 -19.62 -5.49
N PHE A 334 2.60 -19.61 -4.67
CA PHE A 334 1.34 -20.30 -4.99
C PHE A 334 0.70 -19.73 -6.26
N ALA A 335 0.61 -18.41 -6.38
CA ALA A 335 0.01 -17.75 -7.55
C ALA A 335 0.78 -18.08 -8.84
N GLU A 336 2.10 -18.05 -8.79
CA GLU A 336 2.97 -18.40 -9.93
C GLU A 336 2.85 -19.88 -10.32
N SER A 337 2.91 -20.78 -9.34
CA SER A 337 2.76 -22.23 -9.57
C SER A 337 1.39 -22.58 -10.16
N THR A 338 0.33 -21.96 -9.62
CA THR A 338 -1.04 -22.19 -10.10
C THR A 338 -1.25 -21.64 -11.51
N GLU A 339 -0.72 -20.45 -11.82
CA GLU A 339 -0.75 -19.90 -13.19
C GLU A 339 0.01 -20.80 -14.15
N HIS A 340 1.22 -21.23 -13.79
CA HIS A 340 2.04 -22.08 -14.63
C HIS A 340 1.34 -23.42 -14.94
N ALA A 341 0.78 -24.06 -13.92
CA ALA A 341 0.04 -25.31 -14.07
C ALA A 341 -1.23 -25.14 -14.92
N CYS A 342 -1.96 -24.04 -14.74
CA CYS A 342 -3.14 -23.72 -15.55
C CYS A 342 -2.77 -23.46 -17.02
N ARG A 343 -1.73 -22.66 -17.27
CA ARG A 343 -1.22 -22.35 -18.60
C ARG A 343 -0.73 -23.62 -19.31
N ALA A 344 0.05 -24.47 -18.63
CA ALA A 344 0.52 -25.74 -19.19
C ALA A 344 -0.63 -26.63 -19.66
N LYS A 345 -1.71 -26.71 -18.88
CA LYS A 345 -2.93 -27.44 -19.29
C LYS A 345 -3.62 -26.81 -20.50
N CYS A 346 -3.65 -25.48 -20.60
CA CYS A 346 -4.21 -24.82 -21.79
C CYS A 346 -3.34 -25.05 -23.03
N MET A 347 -2.02 -25.07 -22.85
CA MET A 347 -1.06 -25.41 -23.90
C MET A 347 -1.23 -26.84 -24.38
N GLU A 348 -1.35 -27.81 -23.47
CA GLU A 348 -1.60 -29.22 -23.82
C GLU A 348 -2.92 -29.40 -24.60
N ASP A 349 -3.96 -28.63 -24.26
CA ASP A 349 -5.22 -28.62 -25.00
C ASP A 349 -5.08 -28.02 -26.40
N LEU A 350 -4.33 -26.92 -26.52
CA LEU A 350 -4.05 -26.33 -27.82
C LEU A 350 -3.24 -27.31 -28.68
N GLU A 351 -2.23 -27.96 -28.11
CA GLU A 351 -1.41 -28.97 -28.78
C GLU A 351 -2.23 -30.20 -29.18
N SER A 352 -3.10 -30.72 -28.31
CA SER A 352 -3.94 -31.88 -28.63
C SER A 352 -4.99 -31.56 -29.69
N THR A 353 -5.63 -30.38 -29.61
CA THR A 353 -6.56 -29.89 -30.64
C THR A 353 -5.87 -29.72 -31.98
N THR A 354 -4.60 -29.31 -31.97
CA THR A 354 -3.79 -29.11 -33.18
C THR A 354 -3.11 -30.39 -33.68
N ARG A 355 -2.98 -31.45 -32.87
CA ARG A 355 -2.27 -32.70 -33.26
C ARG A 355 -3.10 -33.63 -34.16
N TYR A 356 -4.42 -33.74 -33.93
CA TYR A 356 -5.29 -34.70 -34.64
C TYR A 356 -6.54 -34.02 -35.20
N VAL A 357 -6.39 -33.05 -36.12
CA VAL A 357 -7.56 -32.48 -36.79
C VAL A 357 -8.04 -33.42 -37.90
N THR A 358 -9.01 -34.26 -37.57
CA THR A 358 -9.90 -34.88 -38.56
C THR A 358 -11.06 -33.93 -38.85
N TRP A 359 -11.45 -33.83 -40.11
CA TRP A 359 -12.49 -32.93 -40.61
C TRP A 359 -13.84 -33.07 -39.85
N SER A 360 -14.08 -34.23 -39.23
CA SER A 360 -15.31 -34.56 -38.50
C SER A 360 -15.53 -33.83 -37.17
N LEU A 361 -14.51 -33.24 -36.52
CA LEU A 361 -14.70 -32.66 -35.17
C LEU A 361 -15.33 -31.25 -35.19
N HIS A 362 -15.29 -30.52 -36.31
CA HIS A 362 -15.68 -29.11 -36.40
C HIS A 362 -17.05 -28.89 -37.09
N ASN A 363 -17.90 -29.92 -37.07
CA ASN A 363 -19.11 -30.10 -37.90
C ASN A 363 -20.29 -29.12 -37.66
N LYS A 364 -20.08 -28.02 -36.91
CA LYS A 364 -21.13 -27.01 -36.66
C LYS A 364 -21.34 -26.03 -37.84
N ASN A 365 -20.51 -26.07 -38.88
CA ASN A 365 -20.60 -25.12 -40.00
C ASN A 365 -20.80 -25.76 -41.39
N ARG A 366 -21.43 -26.94 -41.46
CA ARG A 366 -21.78 -27.61 -42.74
C ARG A 366 -22.60 -26.70 -43.68
N ALA A 367 -23.41 -25.81 -43.13
CA ALA A 367 -24.19 -24.83 -43.89
C ALA A 367 -23.30 -23.78 -44.59
N GLY A 368 -22.27 -23.26 -43.91
CA GLY A 368 -21.34 -22.28 -44.49
C GLY A 368 -20.46 -22.87 -45.60
N LEU A 369 -20.03 -24.12 -45.44
CA LEU A 369 -19.29 -24.81 -46.50
C LEU A 369 -20.17 -25.15 -47.71
N ARG A 370 -21.42 -25.60 -47.49
CA ARG A 370 -22.39 -25.81 -48.57
C ARG A 370 -22.64 -24.54 -49.37
N HIS A 371 -22.89 -23.43 -48.69
CA HIS A 371 -23.12 -22.13 -49.35
C HIS A 371 -21.90 -21.65 -50.16
N PHE A 372 -20.68 -22.00 -49.75
CA PHE A 372 -19.45 -21.72 -50.49
C PHE A 372 -19.24 -22.64 -51.69
N LEU A 373 -19.49 -23.95 -51.52
CA LEU A 373 -19.42 -24.93 -52.61
C LEU A 373 -20.49 -24.67 -53.68
N ASP A 374 -21.69 -24.23 -53.28
CA ASP A 374 -22.75 -23.79 -54.19
C ASP A 374 -22.36 -22.52 -54.96
N SER A 375 -21.61 -21.60 -54.35
CA SER A 375 -21.05 -20.42 -55.04
C SER A 375 -20.01 -20.81 -56.09
N PHE A 376 -19.29 -21.91 -55.91
CA PHE A 376 -18.38 -22.47 -56.90
C PHE A 376 -19.14 -23.05 -58.09
N ALA A 377 -20.21 -23.80 -57.82
CA ALA A 377 -21.07 -24.40 -58.85
C ALA A 377 -21.79 -23.37 -59.74
N GLY A 378 -22.01 -22.14 -59.25
CA GLY A 378 -22.65 -21.06 -60.00
C GLY A 378 -21.74 -20.29 -60.97
N THR A 379 -20.41 -20.43 -60.89
CA THR A 379 -19.48 -19.53 -61.60
C THR A 379 -18.95 -20.09 -62.93
N ASP A 380 -19.11 -21.40 -63.20
CA ASP A 380 -18.47 -22.07 -64.34
C ASP A 380 -19.33 -22.14 -65.64
N ASN A 381 -20.48 -21.47 -65.69
CA ASN A 381 -21.33 -21.38 -66.88
C ASN A 381 -21.25 -20.02 -67.59
N SER A 382 -20.04 -19.44 -67.74
CA SER A 382 -19.85 -18.33 -68.67
C SER A 382 -18.59 -18.52 -69.51
N THR A 383 -18.79 -19.00 -70.74
CA THR A 383 -17.82 -18.84 -71.82
C THR A 383 -17.71 -17.35 -72.19
N PRO A 384 -16.54 -16.88 -72.64
CA PRO A 384 -16.31 -15.47 -72.91
C PRO A 384 -16.91 -15.10 -74.26
N THR A 385 -17.71 -14.04 -74.33
CA THR A 385 -17.95 -13.35 -75.59
C THR A 385 -17.98 -11.85 -75.36
N THR A 386 -17.00 -11.19 -75.96
CA THR A 386 -16.85 -9.75 -76.07
C THR A 386 -18.10 -9.14 -76.74
N ILE A 387 -18.58 -7.98 -76.25
CA ILE A 387 -18.95 -6.75 -77.01
C ILE A 387 -19.93 -5.86 -76.20
N ILE A 388 -19.41 -4.70 -75.78
CA ILE A 388 -19.97 -3.32 -75.83
C ILE A 388 -21.35 -3.02 -75.19
N GLY A 389 -21.31 -2.19 -74.14
CA GLY A 389 -22.08 -0.93 -74.00
C GLY A 389 -23.57 -1.00 -73.63
N ASN A 390 -23.92 -0.63 -72.39
CA ASN A 390 -24.63 0.64 -72.11
C ASN A 390 -24.95 0.84 -70.62
N ILE A 391 -25.14 2.13 -70.32
CA ILE A 391 -25.30 2.84 -69.05
C ILE A 391 -26.77 2.84 -68.57
N GLN A 392 -26.99 3.13 -67.26
CA GLN A 392 -28.23 3.46 -66.51
C GLN A 392 -29.07 2.27 -66.02
N ALA A 393 -29.83 2.30 -64.91
CA ALA A 393 -29.89 3.08 -63.66
C ALA A 393 -31.03 2.45 -62.82
N THR A 394 -30.90 2.43 -61.49
CA THR A 394 -31.94 2.45 -60.43
C THR A 394 -33.36 1.88 -60.69
N LYS A 395 -33.79 0.89 -59.87
CA LYS A 395 -34.87 1.03 -58.83
C LYS A 395 -35.28 -0.32 -58.19
N LEU A 396 -35.46 -0.29 -56.86
CA LEU A 396 -36.18 -1.22 -55.98
C LEU A 396 -37.72 -0.92 -56.01
N PRO A 397 -38.59 -1.64 -55.28
CA PRO A 397 -39.24 -2.91 -55.65
C PRO A 397 -40.79 -2.75 -55.66
N ASP A 398 -41.55 -3.69 -56.21
CA ASP A 398 -42.94 -3.85 -55.72
C ASP A 398 -43.59 -5.20 -56.04
N SER A 399 -44.73 -5.39 -55.40
CA SER A 399 -45.23 -6.59 -54.75
C SER A 399 -46.37 -7.31 -55.49
N LYS A 400 -46.71 -8.51 -54.96
CA LYS A 400 -48.02 -9.21 -54.96
C LYS A 400 -48.42 -10.15 -56.13
N SER A 401 -48.37 -11.44 -55.79
CA SER A 401 -49.48 -12.43 -55.76
C SER A 401 -50.51 -12.48 -56.90
N GLY A 402 -50.59 -13.62 -57.57
CA GLY A 402 -51.73 -14.04 -58.38
C GLY A 402 -51.58 -15.49 -58.89
N ASN A 403 -52.59 -16.31 -58.63
CA ASN A 403 -52.60 -17.78 -58.70
C ASN A 403 -52.71 -18.39 -60.11
N SER A 404 -52.17 -19.62 -60.20
CA SER A 404 -52.64 -20.82 -60.94
C SER A 404 -52.80 -20.80 -62.46
N ILE A 405 -51.96 -21.59 -63.16
CA ILE A 405 -52.41 -22.64 -64.08
C ILE A 405 -51.53 -23.87 -63.88
N VAL A 406 -52.18 -24.99 -63.53
CA VAL A 406 -51.65 -26.34 -63.44
C VAL A 406 -51.49 -26.89 -64.86
N VAL A 407 -50.27 -27.30 -65.21
CA VAL A 407 -50.05 -28.34 -66.23
C VAL A 407 -49.02 -29.31 -65.63
N ASP A 408 -49.53 -30.47 -65.24
CA ASP A 408 -48.73 -31.62 -64.85
C ASP A 408 -47.86 -32.09 -66.03
N SER A 409 -46.57 -32.22 -65.77
CA SER A 409 -45.70 -33.18 -66.45
C SER A 409 -44.57 -33.56 -65.50
N SER A 410 -44.84 -34.58 -64.70
CA SER A 410 -43.91 -35.61 -64.24
C SER A 410 -42.46 -35.48 -64.73
N CYS A 411 -41.54 -35.15 -63.81
CA CYS A 411 -40.15 -35.63 -63.74
C CYS A 411 -39.52 -35.17 -62.41
N SER A 412 -39.90 -35.85 -61.32
CA SER A 412 -39.15 -35.85 -60.07
C SER A 412 -37.79 -36.55 -60.27
N GLY A 413 -36.69 -35.93 -59.83
CA GLY A 413 -35.52 -36.67 -59.34
C GLY A 413 -34.13 -36.39 -59.95
N GLN A 414 -34.00 -35.63 -61.05
CA GLN A 414 -32.69 -35.52 -61.74
C GLN A 414 -31.87 -34.25 -61.42
N SER A 415 -32.48 -33.14 -61.00
CA SER A 415 -31.68 -31.89 -60.85
C SER A 415 -30.81 -31.85 -59.59
N GLN A 416 -31.20 -32.51 -58.49
CA GLN A 416 -30.38 -32.55 -57.26
C GLN A 416 -29.20 -33.52 -57.38
N THR A 417 -29.42 -34.66 -58.03
CA THR A 417 -28.41 -35.70 -58.27
C THR A 417 -27.36 -35.24 -59.29
N ILE A 418 -27.73 -34.44 -60.29
CA ILE A 418 -26.78 -33.89 -61.28
C ILE A 418 -25.86 -32.83 -60.64
N THR A 419 -26.36 -31.98 -59.73
CA THR A 419 -25.50 -31.05 -58.98
C THR A 419 -24.58 -31.76 -57.99
N GLU A 420 -25.05 -32.82 -57.32
CA GLU A 420 -24.19 -33.63 -56.44
C GLU A 420 -23.14 -34.41 -57.23
N MET A 421 -23.50 -35.05 -58.35
CA MET A 421 -22.53 -35.71 -59.24
C MET A 421 -21.50 -34.72 -59.81
N ARG A 422 -21.90 -33.52 -60.21
CA ARG A 422 -20.94 -32.49 -60.70
C ARG A 422 -20.02 -31.94 -59.61
N LEU A 423 -20.49 -31.83 -58.37
CA LEU A 423 -19.67 -31.44 -57.22
C LEU A 423 -18.68 -32.55 -56.84
N VAL A 424 -19.11 -33.81 -56.92
CA VAL A 424 -18.26 -34.99 -56.71
C VAL A 424 -17.22 -35.10 -57.83
N ASP A 425 -17.60 -34.88 -59.09
CA ASP A 425 -16.66 -34.85 -60.22
C ASP A 425 -15.70 -33.65 -60.14
N LEU A 426 -16.13 -32.48 -59.65
CA LEU A 426 -15.24 -31.35 -59.39
C LEU A 426 -14.28 -31.66 -58.23
N LEU A 427 -14.77 -32.29 -57.16
CA LEU A 427 -13.94 -32.74 -56.05
C LEU A 427 -12.92 -33.78 -56.53
N ASP A 428 -13.31 -34.80 -57.27
CA ASP A 428 -12.37 -35.80 -57.80
C ASP A 428 -11.38 -35.20 -58.82
N ASN A 429 -11.83 -34.35 -59.74
CA ASN A 429 -10.92 -33.70 -60.70
C ASN A 429 -9.98 -32.66 -60.05
N THR A 430 -10.33 -32.14 -58.87
CA THR A 430 -9.51 -31.14 -58.15
C THR A 430 -8.70 -31.75 -57.01
N LEU A 431 -9.08 -32.91 -56.45
CA LEU A 431 -8.38 -33.59 -55.34
C LEU A 431 -7.23 -34.49 -55.81
N TRP A 432 -7.19 -34.85 -57.09
CA TRP A 432 -6.19 -35.79 -57.62
C TRP A 432 -5.23 -35.18 -58.66
N ASN A 433 -5.28 -33.85 -58.89
CA ASN A 433 -4.45 -33.14 -59.86
C ASN A 433 -3.26 -32.40 -59.23
N ARG A 434 -2.05 -32.65 -59.75
CA ARG A 434 -0.77 -32.04 -59.31
C ARG A 434 -0.59 -30.57 -59.69
N LYS A 435 -1.34 -30.06 -60.67
CA LYS A 435 -1.28 -28.65 -61.07
C LYS A 435 -2.19 -27.83 -60.17
N LEU A 436 -1.60 -27.01 -59.30
CA LEU A 436 -2.34 -26.05 -58.46
C LEU A 436 -3.08 -25.05 -59.37
N ALA A 437 -4.37 -25.30 -59.58
CA ALA A 437 -5.25 -24.40 -60.30
C ALA A 437 -5.74 -23.28 -59.36
N PRO A 438 -6.12 -22.09 -59.89
CA PRO A 438 -6.69 -21.02 -59.06
C PRO A 438 -7.94 -21.45 -58.27
N SER A 439 -8.66 -22.48 -58.74
CA SER A 439 -9.79 -23.10 -58.05
C SER A 439 -9.36 -23.92 -56.81
N SER A 440 -8.28 -24.68 -56.89
CA SER A 440 -7.79 -25.49 -55.76
C SER A 440 -7.16 -24.63 -54.66
N GLU A 441 -6.49 -23.54 -55.02
CA GLU A 441 -5.99 -22.53 -54.07
C GLU A 441 -7.12 -21.89 -53.25
N ARG A 442 -8.24 -21.53 -53.90
CA ARG A 442 -9.42 -20.98 -53.22
C ARG A 442 -10.07 -21.99 -52.28
N LEU A 443 -10.12 -23.26 -52.68
CA LEU A 443 -10.66 -24.34 -51.86
C LEU A 443 -9.82 -24.54 -50.59
N VAL A 444 -8.49 -24.63 -50.71
CA VAL A 444 -7.57 -24.73 -49.58
C VAL A 444 -7.72 -23.54 -48.64
N CYS A 445 -7.77 -22.32 -49.20
CA CYS A 445 -7.98 -21.10 -48.42
C CYS A 445 -9.29 -21.16 -47.65
N ALA A 446 -10.43 -21.49 -48.28
CA ALA A 446 -11.73 -21.54 -47.61
C ALA A 446 -11.78 -22.60 -46.49
N LEU A 447 -11.27 -23.81 -46.77
CA LEU A 447 -11.19 -24.89 -45.78
C LEU A 447 -10.33 -24.48 -44.58
N LYS A 448 -9.18 -23.86 -44.84
CA LYS A 448 -8.28 -23.38 -43.80
C LYS A 448 -8.92 -22.32 -42.91
N HIS A 449 -9.68 -21.37 -43.47
CA HIS A 449 -10.42 -20.38 -42.69
C HIS A 449 -11.47 -21.04 -41.79
N GLN A 450 -12.17 -22.06 -42.30
CA GLN A 450 -13.19 -22.77 -41.54
C GLN A 450 -12.59 -23.58 -40.38
N ILE A 451 -11.46 -24.24 -40.61
CA ILE A 451 -10.72 -24.98 -39.58
C ILE A 451 -10.20 -24.02 -38.50
N PHE A 452 -9.56 -22.92 -38.92
CA PHE A 452 -9.08 -21.89 -38.00
C PHE A 452 -10.20 -21.32 -37.13
N HIS A 453 -11.36 -21.04 -37.73
CA HIS A 453 -12.54 -20.58 -36.98
C HIS A 453 -13.03 -21.61 -35.97
N GLY A 454 -13.09 -22.90 -36.35
CA GLY A 454 -13.46 -23.98 -35.44
C GLY A 454 -12.51 -24.12 -34.25
N ILE A 455 -11.20 -24.10 -34.51
CA ILE A 455 -10.16 -24.15 -33.45
C ILE A 455 -10.27 -22.93 -32.54
N LYS A 456 -10.52 -21.74 -33.10
CA LYS A 456 -10.68 -20.50 -32.32
C LYS A 456 -11.81 -20.58 -31.31
N GLU A 457 -13.00 -21.02 -31.74
CA GLU A 457 -14.17 -21.12 -30.85
C GLU A 457 -13.93 -22.15 -29.73
N HIS A 458 -13.36 -23.31 -30.07
CA HIS A 458 -12.99 -24.32 -29.07
C HIS A 458 -11.93 -23.80 -28.09
N PHE A 459 -10.90 -23.13 -28.61
CA PHE A 459 -9.82 -22.54 -27.83
C PHE A 459 -10.33 -21.49 -26.84
N LEU A 460 -11.23 -20.61 -27.27
CA LEU A 460 -11.84 -19.60 -26.39
C LEU A 460 -12.59 -20.23 -25.21
N VAL A 461 -13.48 -21.19 -25.50
CA VAL A 461 -14.30 -21.86 -24.48
C VAL A 461 -13.44 -22.70 -23.54
N SER A 462 -12.50 -23.48 -24.07
CA SER A 462 -11.61 -24.32 -23.26
C SER A 462 -10.72 -23.47 -22.37
N THR A 463 -10.07 -22.43 -22.92
CA THR A 463 -9.17 -21.54 -22.15
C THR A 463 -9.92 -20.87 -21.01
N GLU A 464 -11.10 -20.31 -21.27
CA GLU A 464 -11.90 -19.67 -20.23
C GLU A 464 -12.30 -20.64 -19.11
N LEU A 465 -12.82 -21.82 -19.48
CA LEU A 465 -13.19 -22.85 -18.53
C LEU A 465 -11.97 -23.27 -17.68
N LYS A 466 -10.80 -23.44 -18.31
CA LYS A 466 -9.58 -23.87 -17.62
C LYS A 466 -9.05 -22.82 -16.66
N PHE A 467 -9.03 -21.54 -17.02
CA PHE A 467 -8.61 -20.50 -16.10
C PHE A 467 -9.61 -20.33 -14.94
N ASN A 468 -10.91 -20.50 -15.17
CA ASN A 468 -11.88 -20.52 -14.07
C ASN A 468 -11.65 -21.72 -13.13
N CYS A 469 -11.52 -22.94 -13.68
CA CYS A 469 -11.42 -24.17 -12.88
C CYS A 469 -10.03 -24.46 -12.30
N PHE A 470 -8.95 -24.01 -12.94
CA PHE A 470 -7.57 -24.34 -12.57
C PHE A 470 -6.73 -23.14 -12.12
N LEU A 471 -7.23 -21.90 -12.26
CA LEU A 471 -6.62 -20.73 -11.63
C LEU A 471 -7.50 -20.19 -10.51
N LEU A 472 -8.76 -19.85 -10.79
CA LEU A 472 -9.63 -19.21 -9.80
C LEU A 472 -10.07 -20.18 -8.68
N MET A 473 -10.57 -21.37 -9.02
CA MET A 473 -11.02 -22.34 -8.00
C MET A 473 -9.89 -22.77 -7.04
N PRO A 474 -8.65 -23.08 -7.49
CA PRO A 474 -7.56 -23.36 -6.56
C PRO A 474 -7.22 -22.20 -5.62
N VAL A 475 -7.33 -20.95 -6.08
CA VAL A 475 -7.14 -19.78 -5.21
C VAL A 475 -8.22 -19.69 -4.13
N VAL A 476 -9.43 -20.19 -4.39
CA VAL A 476 -10.52 -20.21 -3.41
C VAL A 476 -10.44 -21.42 -2.47
N ASP A 477 -10.16 -22.62 -3.02
CA ASP A 477 -10.32 -23.89 -2.29
C ASP A 477 -8.99 -24.45 -1.76
N LYS A 478 -7.90 -24.34 -2.53
CA LYS A 478 -6.60 -24.95 -2.20
C LYS A 478 -5.66 -24.02 -1.45
N LEU A 479 -5.69 -22.73 -1.78
CA LEU A 479 -4.87 -21.71 -1.12
C LEU A 479 -5.05 -21.73 0.41
N PRO A 480 -6.27 -21.82 0.98
CA PRO A 480 -6.45 -21.90 2.42
C PRO A 480 -5.71 -23.07 3.08
N ALA A 481 -5.72 -24.24 2.44
CA ALA A 481 -5.07 -25.44 2.96
C ALA A 481 -3.54 -25.31 2.89
N LEU A 482 -3.01 -24.87 1.74
CA LEU A 482 -1.57 -24.71 1.53
C LEU A 482 -0.96 -23.62 2.41
N LEU A 483 -1.64 -22.49 2.57
CA LEU A 483 -1.15 -21.45 3.49
C LEU A 483 -1.21 -21.91 4.95
N ARG A 484 -2.17 -22.76 5.31
CA ARG A 484 -2.23 -23.37 6.65
C ARG A 484 -1.08 -24.35 6.87
N GLU A 485 -0.80 -25.23 5.91
CA GLU A 485 0.33 -26.16 5.97
C GLU A 485 1.68 -25.41 6.03
N GLU A 486 1.86 -24.36 5.23
CA GLU A 486 3.03 -23.49 5.30
C GLU A 486 3.14 -22.83 6.68
N LEU A 487 2.04 -22.32 7.23
CA LEU A 487 2.03 -21.67 8.55
C LEU A 487 2.32 -22.67 9.69
N ASP A 488 1.78 -23.89 9.61
CA ASP A 488 2.07 -24.96 10.56
C ASP A 488 3.54 -25.42 10.45
N SER A 489 4.10 -25.47 9.24
CA SER A 489 5.53 -25.74 9.04
C SER A 489 6.40 -24.64 9.63
N VAL A 490 6.00 -23.37 9.46
CA VAL A 490 6.66 -22.18 10.01
C VAL A 490 6.61 -22.20 11.55
N PHE A 491 5.55 -22.75 12.15
CA PHE A 491 5.49 -22.93 13.60
C PHE A 491 6.26 -24.14 14.14
N GLY A 492 6.62 -25.08 13.26
CA GLY A 492 7.55 -26.17 13.54
C GLY A 492 9.01 -25.71 13.48
N ASP A 493 9.30 -24.72 12.64
CA ASP A 493 10.59 -24.03 12.59
C ASP A 493 10.75 -23.02 13.74
N ASP A 494 12.01 -22.63 14.07
CA ASP A 494 12.35 -21.73 15.17
C ASP A 494 11.52 -20.42 15.17
N LEU A 495 10.48 -20.37 16.03
CA LEU A 495 9.59 -19.22 16.21
C LEU A 495 10.36 -17.92 16.53
N ASP A 496 11.50 -18.07 17.21
CA ASP A 496 12.41 -16.98 17.55
C ASP A 496 12.96 -16.27 16.33
N SER A 497 13.23 -16.99 15.23
CA SER A 497 13.72 -16.42 13.97
C SER A 497 12.62 -15.67 13.21
N ILE A 498 11.38 -16.15 13.30
CA ILE A 498 10.25 -15.63 12.52
C ILE A 498 9.64 -14.40 13.17
N PHE A 499 9.50 -14.41 14.49
CA PHE A 499 8.88 -13.32 15.23
C PHE A 499 9.89 -12.42 15.94
N ASN A 500 11.20 -12.71 15.83
CA ASN A 500 12.28 -12.02 16.54
C ASN A 500 12.00 -11.89 18.05
N ILE A 501 11.43 -12.95 18.65
CA ILE A 501 10.90 -12.91 20.02
C ILE A 501 12.02 -12.54 21.00
N THR A 502 13.22 -13.08 20.82
CA THR A 502 14.40 -12.79 21.66
C THR A 502 14.80 -11.32 21.62
N GLN A 503 14.93 -10.73 20.42
CA GLN A 503 15.27 -9.32 20.26
C GLN A 503 14.15 -8.41 20.79
N LEU A 504 12.90 -8.74 20.49
CA LEU A 504 11.74 -7.96 20.93
C LEU A 504 11.59 -8.02 22.45
N LYS A 505 11.66 -9.21 23.05
CA LYS A 505 11.62 -9.43 24.50
C LYS A 505 12.80 -8.77 25.21
N HIS A 506 14.00 -8.77 24.60
CA HIS A 506 15.14 -8.04 25.14
C HIS A 506 14.93 -6.52 25.11
N SER A 507 14.44 -5.97 24.00
CA SER A 507 14.18 -4.53 23.86
C SER A 507 13.07 -4.04 24.80
N LEU A 508 11.96 -4.78 24.89
CA LEU A 508 10.87 -4.51 25.82
C LEU A 508 11.33 -4.72 27.27
N GLY A 509 12.18 -5.71 27.51
CA GLY A 509 12.78 -5.98 28.82
C GLY A 509 13.73 -4.87 29.28
N LEU A 510 14.51 -4.27 28.38
CA LEU A 510 15.30 -3.06 28.65
C LEU A 510 14.38 -1.89 29.02
N ARG A 511 13.39 -1.61 28.17
CA ARG A 511 12.45 -0.50 28.38
C ARG A 511 11.64 -0.65 29.67
N LYS A 512 11.27 -1.87 30.04
CA LYS A 512 10.63 -2.19 31.32
C LYS A 512 11.55 -1.83 32.49
N ARG A 513 12.82 -2.22 32.43
CA ARG A 513 13.81 -1.89 33.47
C ARG A 513 14.02 -0.39 33.61
N ASP A 514 14.09 0.34 32.50
CA ASP A 514 14.25 1.79 32.52
C ASP A 514 13.04 2.48 33.19
N LEU A 515 11.82 2.05 32.84
CA LEU A 515 10.59 2.56 33.48
C LEU A 515 10.47 2.16 34.96
N GLU A 516 10.95 0.98 35.36
CA GLU A 516 11.02 0.59 36.77
C GLU A 516 11.97 1.49 37.56
N ILE A 517 13.11 1.88 36.96
CA ILE A 517 14.05 2.83 37.56
C ILE A 517 13.41 4.21 37.68
N GLU A 518 12.77 4.69 36.61
CA GLU A 518 12.06 5.97 36.60
C GLU A 518 10.95 6.00 37.66
N LEU A 519 10.15 4.93 37.76
CA LEU A 519 9.10 4.79 38.78
C LEU A 519 9.65 4.90 40.20
N LYS A 520 10.77 4.21 40.48
CA LYS A 520 11.47 4.30 41.77
C LYS A 520 11.99 5.71 42.05
N GLN A 521 12.50 6.42 41.04
CA GLN A 521 12.96 7.80 41.19
C GLN A 521 11.80 8.76 41.51
N VAL A 522 10.69 8.65 40.77
CA VAL A 522 9.48 9.45 41.01
C VAL A 522 8.92 9.18 42.41
N GLN A 523 8.91 7.92 42.85
CA GLN A 523 8.44 7.55 44.19
C GLN A 523 9.34 8.15 45.29
N ARG A 524 10.67 8.06 45.15
CA ARG A 524 11.60 8.71 46.09
C ARG A 524 11.45 10.22 46.13
N LEU A 525 11.24 10.87 44.98
CA LEU A 525 10.99 12.32 44.92
C LEU A 525 9.69 12.67 45.63
N LYS A 526 8.62 11.90 45.39
CA LYS A 526 7.33 12.10 46.06
C LYS A 526 7.45 11.96 47.58
N GLU A 527 8.18 10.97 48.08
CA GLU A 527 8.44 10.80 49.51
C GLU A 527 9.21 11.98 50.09
N LYS A 528 10.28 12.44 49.44
CA LYS A 528 11.04 13.63 49.86
C LYS A 528 10.18 14.88 49.91
N PHE A 529 9.37 15.16 48.88
CA PHE A 529 8.50 16.33 48.89
C PHE A 529 7.41 16.24 49.95
N ARG A 530 6.92 15.03 50.27
CA ARG A 530 5.98 14.80 51.36
C ARG A 530 6.63 15.08 52.73
N GLU A 531 7.82 14.54 52.98
CA GLU A 531 8.58 14.77 54.22
C GLU A 531 8.90 16.26 54.42
N ILE A 532 9.32 16.97 53.37
CA ILE A 532 9.58 18.41 53.46
C ILE A 532 8.29 19.19 53.71
N ASN A 533 7.17 18.81 53.08
CA ASN A 533 5.89 19.44 53.33
C ASN A 533 5.41 19.21 54.77
N GLU A 534 5.64 18.02 55.33
CA GLU A 534 5.37 17.74 56.74
C GLU A 534 6.25 18.61 57.64
N ALA A 535 7.55 18.73 57.35
CA ALA A 535 8.51 19.53 58.13
C ALA A 535 8.27 21.05 58.08
N LEU A 536 7.66 21.58 57.01
CA LEU A 536 7.37 23.01 56.84
C LEU A 536 5.99 23.45 57.36
N ASN A 537 5.10 22.50 57.63
CA ASN A 537 3.77 22.77 58.19
C ASN A 537 3.73 22.66 59.74
N PHE A 538 4.88 22.42 60.38
CA PHE A 538 5.13 22.64 61.80
C PHE A 538 6.02 23.88 61.97
#